data_AF-A0A126PDY7-F1
#
_entry.id   AF-A0A126PDY7-F1
#
_cell.length_a   1.000
_cell.length_b   1.000
_cell.length_c   1.000
_cell.angle_alpha   90.00
_cell.angle_beta   90.00
_cell.angle_gamma   90.00
#
_symmetry.space_group_name_H-M   'P 1'
#
loop_
_entity.id
_entity.type
_entity.pdbx_description
1 polymer ?
#
loop_
_entity_poly.entity_id
_entity_poly.type
_entity_poly.pdbx_seq_one_letter_code
_entity_poly.pdbx_strand_id
1 'polypeptide(L)'
;MRRRYVEQGLATALGEAPRSGGPRRFDGAARAALTALACTPAPIGHSRWTLRLLADKAVESCLVDTISHETVSQVLKKTSYSPTASNTGAWAK
;
A
#
# COMPACT_ATOMS: atom_id res chain seq x y z
N MET A 1 -24.94 1.16 29.12
CA MET A 1 -24.22 1.22 30.41
C MET A 1 -24.63 0.12 31.37
N ARG A 2 -25.88 0.06 31.84
CA ARG A 2 -26.33 -0.89 32.89
C ARG A 2 -26.05 -2.38 32.58
N ARG A 3 -26.31 -2.83 31.35
CA ARG A 3 -26.03 -4.21 30.92
C ARG A 3 -24.54 -4.56 30.90
N ARG A 4 -23.69 -3.70 30.32
CA ARG A 4 -22.23 -3.90 30.28
C ARG A 4 -21.60 -3.91 31.69
N TYR A 5 -22.13 -3.09 32.60
CA TYR A 5 -21.69 -3.06 33.99
C TYR A 5 -21.98 -4.37 34.72
N VAL A 6 -23.18 -4.93 34.55
CA VAL A 6 -23.58 -6.20 35.18
C VAL A 6 -22.76 -7.37 34.64
N GLU A 7 -22.43 -7.39 33.35
CA GLU A 7 -21.74 -8.50 32.70
C GLU A 7 -20.19 -8.43 32.80
N GLN A 8 -19.59 -7.22 32.84
CA GLN A 8 -18.15 -7.03 32.63
C GLN A 8 -17.47 -6.08 33.63
N GLY A 9 -18.22 -5.57 34.62
CA GLY A 9 -17.71 -4.67 35.66
C GLY A 9 -17.54 -3.21 35.25
N LEU A 10 -17.21 -2.36 36.23
CA LEU A 10 -17.11 -0.90 36.06
C LEU A 10 -16.07 -0.47 35.02
N ALA A 11 -14.88 -1.07 35.06
CA ALA A 11 -13.75 -0.70 34.20
C ALA A 11 -14.08 -0.90 32.72
N THR A 12 -14.74 -2.00 32.38
CA THR A 12 -15.11 -2.34 30.99
C THR A 12 -16.35 -1.59 30.52
N ALA A 13 -17.27 -1.26 31.42
CA ALA A 13 -18.46 -0.49 31.08
C ALA A 13 -18.14 0.97 30.71
N LEU A 14 -17.14 1.56 31.36
CA LEU A 14 -16.65 2.92 31.10
C LEU A 14 -15.57 2.96 30.01
N GLY A 15 -14.82 1.88 29.81
CA GLY A 15 -13.79 1.78 28.78
C GLY A 15 -14.36 1.59 27.38
N GLU A 16 -13.65 2.11 26.38
CA GLU A 16 -13.96 1.85 24.98
C GLU A 16 -13.25 0.58 24.51
N ALA A 17 -13.99 -0.34 23.88
CA ALA A 17 -13.42 -1.56 23.34
C ALA A 17 -12.43 -1.25 22.20
N PRO A 18 -11.35 -2.04 22.03
CA PRO A 18 -10.45 -1.88 20.90
C PRO A 18 -11.24 -1.98 19.59
N ARG A 19 -11.19 -0.94 18.77
CA ARG A 19 -11.73 -1.00 17.41
C ARG A 19 -10.79 -1.89 16.60
N SER A 20 -11.19 -3.13 16.34
CA SER A 20 -10.52 -3.96 15.35
C SER A 20 -10.69 -3.27 14.00
N GLY A 21 -9.60 -2.72 13.46
CA GLY A 21 -9.60 -2.16 12.11
C GLY A 21 -10.06 -3.22 11.10
N GLY A 22 -10.66 -2.78 10.00
CA GLY A 22 -11.09 -3.69 8.93
C GLY A 22 -9.91 -4.51 8.35
N PRO A 23 -10.18 -5.71 7.81
CA PRO A 23 -9.15 -6.56 7.25
C PRO A 23 -8.41 -5.84 6.14
N ARG A 24 -7.09 -5.99 6.12
CA ARG A 24 -6.23 -5.32 5.16
C ARG A 24 -6.50 -5.92 3.78
N ARG A 25 -7.14 -5.17 2.90
CA ARG A 25 -7.43 -5.58 1.51
C ARG A 25 -6.19 -5.85 0.65
N PHE A 26 -5.02 -5.41 1.11
CA PHE A 26 -3.77 -5.54 0.36
C PHE A 26 -2.71 -6.21 1.22
N ASP A 27 -2.42 -7.47 0.87
CA ASP A 27 -1.55 -8.38 1.61
C ASP A 27 -0.08 -7.91 1.68
N GLY A 28 0.65 -8.43 2.67
CA GLY A 28 2.08 -8.22 2.83
C GLY A 28 2.90 -8.74 1.65
N ALA A 29 2.57 -9.93 1.11
CA ALA A 29 3.32 -10.52 0.00
C ALA A 29 3.15 -9.70 -1.29
N ALA A 30 1.92 -9.25 -1.58
CA ALA A 30 1.63 -8.38 -2.72
C ALA A 30 2.40 -7.06 -2.67
N ARG A 31 2.58 -6.47 -1.48
CA ARG A 31 3.41 -5.27 -1.29
C ARG A 31 4.87 -5.54 -1.60
N ALA A 32 5.42 -6.64 -1.09
CA ALA A 32 6.83 -6.99 -1.29
C ALA A 32 7.11 -7.24 -2.78
N ALA A 33 6.23 -7.96 -3.46
CA ALA A 33 6.33 -8.18 -4.90
C ALA A 33 6.24 -6.88 -5.71
N LEU A 34 5.33 -5.97 -5.34
CA LEU A 34 5.22 -4.66 -5.99
C LEU A 34 6.48 -3.81 -5.80
N THR A 35 7.06 -3.80 -4.60
CA THR A 35 8.31 -3.10 -4.33
C THR A 35 9.47 -3.71 -5.13
N ALA A 36 9.55 -5.04 -5.19
CA ALA A 36 10.56 -5.73 -6.00
C ALA A 36 10.45 -5.36 -7.48
N LEU A 37 9.22 -5.32 -8.02
CA LEU A 37 8.94 -4.90 -9.39
C LEU A 37 9.36 -3.45 -9.63
N ALA A 38 9.07 -2.53 -8.70
CA ALA A 38 9.49 -1.14 -8.81
C ALA A 38 11.01 -0.94 -8.78
N CYS A 39 11.77 -1.88 -8.22
CA CYS A 39 13.23 -1.87 -8.22
C CYS A 39 13.86 -2.43 -9.51
N THR A 40 13.07 -2.99 -10.43
CA THR A 40 13.57 -3.49 -11.73
C THR A 40 13.68 -2.36 -12.77
N PRO A 41 14.45 -2.52 -13.87
CA PRO A 41 14.47 -1.54 -14.95
C PRO A 41 13.09 -1.38 -15.60
N ALA A 42 12.78 -0.17 -16.05
CA ALA A 42 11.51 0.13 -16.70
C ALA A 42 11.37 -0.65 -18.04
N PRO A 43 10.14 -1.04 -18.43
CA PRO A 43 9.90 -1.75 -19.67
C PRO A 43 10.17 -0.89 -20.90
N ILE A 44 10.43 -1.56 -22.03
CA ILE A 44 10.79 -0.95 -23.31
C ILE A 44 9.75 0.10 -23.72
N GLY A 45 10.22 1.30 -24.07
CA GLY A 45 9.37 2.44 -24.43
C GLY A 45 9.02 3.39 -23.28
N HIS A 46 9.39 3.04 -22.04
CA HIS A 46 9.29 3.93 -20.89
C HIS A 46 10.65 4.26 -20.30
N SER A 47 10.90 5.54 -20.04
CA SER A 47 12.12 5.99 -19.37
C SER A 47 12.14 5.68 -17.87
N ARG A 48 10.97 5.45 -17.26
CA ARG A 48 10.83 5.17 -15.82
C ARG A 48 9.52 4.45 -15.48
N TRP A 49 9.48 3.81 -14.31
CA TRP A 49 8.24 3.34 -13.70
C TRP A 49 7.35 4.53 -13.32
N THR A 50 6.14 4.57 -13.87
CA THR A 50 5.07 5.46 -13.39
C THR A 50 4.11 4.67 -12.50
N LEU A 51 3.38 5.35 -11.60
CA LEU A 51 2.41 4.68 -10.72
C LEU A 51 1.32 3.93 -11.48
N ARG A 52 0.91 4.44 -12.64
CA ARG A 52 -0.07 3.78 -13.52
C ARG A 52 0.51 2.54 -14.18
N LEU A 53 1.72 2.64 -14.73
CA LEU A 53 2.43 1.51 -15.33
C LEU A 53 2.69 0.38 -14.31
N LEU A 54 3.03 0.75 -13.06
CA LEU A 54 3.17 -0.20 -11.97
C LEU A 54 1.85 -0.87 -11.59
N ALA A 55 0.73 -0.13 -11.63
CA ALA A 55 -0.58 -0.68 -11.38
C ALA A 55 -0.97 -1.70 -12.46
N ASP A 56 -0.78 -1.32 -13.73
CA ASP A 56 -1.09 -2.18 -14.89
C ASP A 56 -0.25 -3.47 -14.85
N LYS A 57 1.07 -3.34 -14.59
CA LYS A 57 1.97 -4.50 -14.47
C LYS A 57 1.68 -5.37 -13.24
N ALA A 58 1.21 -4.79 -12.14
CA ALA A 58 0.84 -5.56 -10.95
C ALA A 58 -0.43 -6.41 -11.18
N VAL A 59 -1.38 -5.90 -11.97
CA VAL A 59 -2.56 -6.66 -12.42
C VAL A 59 -2.14 -7.77 -13.40
N GLU A 60 -1.29 -7.44 -14.38
CA GLU A 60 -0.76 -8.43 -15.34
C GLU A 60 0.03 -9.56 -14.65
N SER A 61 0.74 -9.25 -13.56
CA SER A 61 1.51 -10.24 -12.78
C SER A 61 0.65 -11.02 -11.78
N CYS A 62 -0.69 -10.88 -11.84
CA CYS A 62 -1.65 -11.51 -10.93
C CYS A 62 -1.36 -11.28 -9.44
N LEU A 63 -0.70 -10.18 -9.08
CA LEU A 63 -0.42 -9.85 -7.67
C LEU A 63 -1.68 -9.39 -6.93
N VAL A 64 -2.67 -8.91 -7.68
CA VAL A 64 -3.93 -8.32 -7.18
C VAL A 64 -4.97 -8.32 -8.31
N ASP A 65 -6.23 -8.62 -7.99
CA ASP A 65 -7.34 -8.51 -8.95
C ASP A 65 -7.55 -7.09 -9.47
N THR A 66 -7.36 -6.08 -8.62
CA THR A 66 -7.50 -4.67 -8.99
C THR A 66 -6.68 -3.81 -8.06
N ILE A 67 -5.82 -2.95 -8.63
CA ILE A 67 -5.03 -1.99 -7.85
C ILE A 67 -5.18 -0.58 -8.42
N SER A 68 -5.40 0.40 -7.54
CA SER A 68 -5.38 1.81 -7.92
C SER A 68 -3.96 2.36 -7.82
N HIS A 69 -3.60 3.28 -8.70
CA HIS A 69 -2.33 4.02 -8.65
C HIS A 69 -2.08 4.70 -7.28
N GLU A 70 -3.14 5.11 -6.58
CA GLU A 70 -3.05 5.65 -5.21
C GLU A 70 -2.60 4.58 -4.21
N THR A 71 -3.04 3.33 -4.38
CA THR A 71 -2.58 2.22 -3.54
C THR A 71 -1.10 1.94 -3.79
N VAL A 72 -0.65 1.99 -5.05
CA VAL A 72 0.78 1.89 -5.41
C VAL A 72 1.58 2.99 -4.72
N SER A 73 1.10 4.24 -4.79
CA SER A 73 1.73 5.40 -4.13
C SER A 73 1.85 5.20 -2.62
N GLN A 74 0.77 4.75 -1.95
CA GLN A 74 0.76 4.50 -0.50
C GLN A 74 1.69 3.36 -0.07
N VAL A 75 1.84 2.34 -0.93
CA VAL A 75 2.76 1.22 -0.68
C VAL A 75 4.20 1.69 -0.80
N LEU A 76 4.54 2.37 -1.90
CA LEU A 76 5.89 2.87 -2.16
C LEU A 76 6.30 4.00 -1.21
N LYS A 77 5.38 4.86 -0.79
CA LYS A 77 5.66 5.94 0.19
C LYS A 77 6.13 5.40 1.54
N LYS A 78 5.69 4.20 1.92
CA LYS A 78 6.12 3.54 3.17
C LYS A 78 7.45 2.82 3.02
N THR A 79 7.95 2.65 1.81
CA THR A 79 9.28 2.15 1.53
C THR A 79 10.26 3.31 1.70
N SER A 80 11.30 3.15 2.52
CA SER A 80 12.31 4.19 2.83
C SER A 80 13.19 4.60 1.65
N TYR A 81 12.94 4.02 0.49
CA TYR A 81 13.63 4.28 -0.76
C TYR A 81 12.57 4.73 -1.77
N SER A 82 12.96 5.63 -2.68
CA SER A 82 12.16 6.00 -3.84
C SER A 82 12.68 5.26 -5.07
N PRO A 83 12.29 3.98 -5.32
CA PRO A 83 12.71 3.24 -6.51
C PRO A 83 12.39 3.98 -7.82
N THR A 84 11.34 4.81 -7.79
CA THR A 84 10.86 5.58 -8.95
C THR A 84 11.55 6.93 -9.12
N ALA A 85 12.38 7.39 -8.17
CA ALA A 85 13.05 8.68 -8.27
C ALA A 85 14.52 8.48 -8.66
N SER A 86 14.80 8.41 -9.96
CA SER A 86 16.12 8.78 -10.46
C SER A 86 16.25 10.31 -10.40
N ASN A 87 17.40 10.79 -9.91
CA ASN A 87 17.73 12.21 -9.75
C ASN A 87 17.39 13.00 -11.04
N THR A 88 16.37 13.86 -10.96
CA THR A 88 15.89 14.64 -12.12
C THR A 88 16.84 15.81 -12.37
N GLY A 89 17.89 15.56 -13.15
CA GLY A 89 18.83 16.56 -13.63
C GLY A 89 18.85 16.66 -15.15
N ALA A 90 17.70 16.58 -15.82
CA ALA A 90 17.62 16.75 -17.28
C ALA A 90 16.40 17.60 -17.66
N TRP A 91 16.57 18.93 -17.57
CA TRP A 91 15.84 19.85 -18.43
C TRP A 91 16.62 19.91 -19.75
N ALA A 92 16.15 19.22 -20.78
CA ALA A 92 16.63 19.46 -22.13
C ALA A 92 16.02 20.78 -22.63
N LYS A 93 16.87 21.73 -23.02
CA LYS A 93 16.51 22.94 -23.75
C LYS A 93 17.22 22.89 -25.10
#